data_AF-A0A8A1M2P0-F1
#
_entry.id   AF-A0A8A1M2P0-F1
#
_cell.length_a   1.000
_cell.length_b   1.000
_cell.length_c   1.000
_cell.angle_alpha   90.00
_cell.angle_beta   90.00
_cell.angle_gamma   90.00
#
_symmetry.space_group_name_H-M   'P 1'
#
loop_
_entity.id
_entity.type
_entity.pdbx_description
1 polymer ?
#
loop_
_entity_poly.entity_id
_entity_poly.type
_entity_poly.pdbx_seq_one_letter_code
_entity_poly.pdbx_strand_id
1 'polypeptide(L)'
;METPISVNRWPGTTEIANKVPTKLWYQAGCRKPISWGFDEPDELHPGMDVVDCFKLYLDPDFNFANNAEMFWTHEDVQTCFPTTWQNPKVVDAFCGIVRSSGFGDCEAHSVEIKLNEAAAAAAYSAKTFRHQRAVQYREGSRELPPRKEKPLEAGSVILICDAGGGTTDVAVLKVSSIEKYTVRGQREDVLQLEQLDYVSGKPFGSVQIDQAFQREVESRLETIRYESDGRSWSPKSAARKLTKGDFQVFKLNYGCRVMTALRRHALRIPGLPISYNSPEAGIEDGRIVLEEDDLQRLFDDQIRQIFGLIDEQLRRVGDITPPVKVTHMILSGGLGSSRYVQDWFITKYGYGREAKGILISNEPGLPRTSNRPSSSFETWTFRPIHSM
;
A
#
# COMPACT_ATOMS: atom_id res chain seq x y z
N MET A 1 -19.50 -2.86 -19.09
CA MET A 1 -19.52 -1.83 -18.02
C MET A 1 -18.31 -0.93 -18.28
N GLU A 2 -18.41 0.39 -18.12
CA GLU A 2 -17.20 1.22 -18.19
C GLU A 2 -16.22 0.73 -17.13
N THR A 3 -14.94 0.64 -17.49
CA THR A 3 -13.89 0.31 -16.51
C THR A 3 -14.00 1.28 -15.34
N PRO A 4 -13.94 0.81 -14.09
CA PRO A 4 -14.00 1.70 -12.94
C PRO A 4 -12.97 2.80 -13.11
N ILE A 5 -13.43 4.06 -13.05
CA ILE A 5 -12.59 5.23 -13.19
C ILE A 5 -12.09 5.59 -11.80
N SER A 6 -10.78 5.53 -11.60
CA SER A 6 -10.16 6.03 -10.38
C SER A 6 -10.29 7.55 -10.32
N VAL A 7 -10.87 8.08 -9.25
CA VAL A 7 -10.83 9.52 -8.95
C VAL A 7 -9.42 9.85 -8.49
N ASN A 8 -8.78 10.81 -9.17
CA ASN A 8 -7.37 11.15 -8.93
C ASN A 8 -7.11 12.65 -8.80
N ARG A 9 -8.18 13.46 -8.76
CA ARG A 9 -8.13 14.89 -8.48
C ARG A 9 -8.90 15.13 -7.20
N TRP A 10 -8.25 15.77 -6.24
CA TRP A 10 -8.76 15.96 -4.90
C TRP A 10 -8.67 17.43 -4.50
N PRO A 11 -9.61 17.93 -3.67
CA PRO A 11 -9.47 19.22 -3.03
C PRO A 11 -8.16 19.29 -2.21
N GLY A 12 -7.57 20.48 -2.09
CA GLY A 12 -6.34 20.70 -1.32
C GLY A 12 -5.04 20.31 -2.04
N THR A 13 -5.08 19.82 -3.28
CA THR A 13 -3.87 19.58 -4.07
C THR A 13 -4.09 19.87 -5.56
N THR A 14 -3.05 20.36 -6.24
CA THR A 14 -2.99 20.47 -7.70
C THR A 14 -2.37 19.22 -8.34
N GLU A 15 -1.80 18.34 -7.53
CA GLU A 15 -1.19 17.10 -7.98
C GLU A 15 -2.25 16.04 -8.28
N ILE A 16 -1.95 15.19 -9.27
CA ILE A 16 -2.76 14.01 -9.56
C ILE A 16 -2.34 12.93 -8.56
N ALA A 17 -3.26 12.56 -7.66
CA ALA A 17 -2.99 11.57 -6.64
C ALA A 17 -4.08 10.49 -6.63
N ASN A 18 -3.67 9.23 -6.69
CA ASN A 18 -4.62 8.10 -6.67
C ASN A 18 -5.07 7.71 -5.26
N LYS A 19 -4.48 8.31 -4.23
CA LYS A 19 -4.75 7.99 -2.84
C LYS A 19 -4.74 9.25 -2.01
N VAL A 20 -5.82 9.48 -1.28
CA VAL A 20 -5.91 10.56 -0.29
C VAL A 20 -5.33 10.08 1.04
N PRO A 21 -4.51 10.89 1.72
CA PRO A 21 -4.11 10.62 3.10
C PRO A 21 -5.32 10.48 4.03
N THR A 22 -5.36 9.42 4.86
CA THR A 22 -6.43 9.19 5.84
C THR A 22 -6.15 9.97 7.13
N LYS A 23 -6.01 11.30 7.01
CA LYS A 23 -5.63 12.20 8.09
C LYS A 23 -6.64 13.30 8.30
N LEU A 24 -6.86 13.64 9.57
CA LEU A 24 -7.69 14.75 10.02
C LEU A 24 -6.90 15.62 10.98
N TRP A 25 -6.94 16.94 10.78
CA TRP A 25 -6.32 17.90 11.70
C TRP A 25 -7.40 18.54 12.56
N TYR A 26 -7.09 18.71 13.84
CA TYR A 26 -7.96 19.34 14.83
C TYR A 26 -7.25 20.51 15.50
N GLN A 27 -8.06 21.43 16.00
CA GLN A 27 -7.62 22.52 16.87
C GLN A 27 -8.31 22.37 18.23
N ALA A 28 -7.60 22.71 19.31
CA ALA A 28 -8.12 22.66 20.67
C ALA A 28 -9.44 23.43 20.79
N GLY A 29 -10.45 22.79 21.39
CA GLY A 29 -11.80 23.33 21.52
C GLY A 29 -12.71 23.10 20.30
N CYS A 30 -12.19 22.61 19.17
CA CYS A 30 -12.98 22.29 17.99
C CYS A 30 -13.41 20.82 17.98
N ARG A 31 -14.71 20.58 17.79
CA ARG A 31 -15.29 19.22 17.64
C ARG A 31 -15.27 18.69 16.21
N LYS A 32 -14.93 19.54 15.25
CA LYS A 32 -14.85 19.21 13.82
C LYS A 32 -13.40 19.36 13.37
N PRO A 33 -12.94 18.50 12.43
CA PRO A 33 -11.62 18.68 11.85
C PRO A 33 -11.57 20.01 11.12
N ILE A 34 -10.42 20.70 11.22
CA ILE A 34 -10.15 21.95 10.52
C ILE A 34 -9.67 21.70 9.08
N SER A 35 -9.08 20.53 8.82
CA SER A 35 -8.64 20.12 7.50
C SER A 35 -8.50 18.59 7.38
N TRP A 36 -8.34 18.08 6.16
CA TRP A 36 -8.27 16.65 5.86
C TRP A 36 -7.47 16.36 4.59
N GLY A 37 -6.97 15.13 4.47
CA GLY A 37 -6.33 14.66 3.24
C GLY A 37 -5.07 15.45 2.87
N PHE A 38 -5.12 16.14 1.73
CA PHE A 38 -4.01 16.95 1.22
C PHE A 38 -3.95 18.36 1.79
N ASP A 39 -4.99 18.78 2.51
CA ASP A 39 -5.10 20.12 3.09
C ASP A 39 -4.33 20.18 4.43
N GLU A 40 -3.06 19.76 4.43
CA GLU A 40 -2.19 19.81 5.62
C GLU A 40 -1.84 21.28 5.94
N PRO A 41 -2.03 21.76 7.18
CA PRO A 41 -1.61 23.10 7.57
C PRO A 41 -0.09 23.27 7.44
N ASP A 42 0.36 24.44 6.95
CA ASP A 42 1.78 24.74 6.76
C ASP A 42 2.62 24.56 8.03
N GLU A 43 2.03 24.86 9.19
CA GLU A 43 2.63 24.67 10.51
C GLU A 43 1.63 24.10 11.52
N LEU A 44 2.08 23.14 12.33
CA LEU A 44 1.33 22.62 13.48
C LEU A 44 1.58 23.51 14.70
N HIS A 45 0.62 24.37 15.04
CA HIS A 45 0.73 25.25 16.20
C HIS A 45 0.42 24.54 17.52
N PRO A 46 0.91 25.07 18.67
CA PRO A 46 0.48 24.59 19.99
C PRO A 46 -1.05 24.59 20.11
N GLY A 47 -1.61 23.42 20.43
CA GLY A 47 -3.06 23.21 20.48
C GLY A 47 -3.67 22.65 19.19
N MET A 48 -2.86 22.34 18.17
CA MET A 48 -3.29 21.49 17.06
C MET A 48 -2.88 20.04 17.28
N ASP A 49 -3.70 19.13 16.77
CA ASP A 49 -3.42 17.69 16.79
C ASP A 49 -3.83 17.04 15.46
N VAL A 50 -3.17 15.95 15.11
CA VAL A 50 -3.43 15.19 13.88
C VAL A 50 -3.85 13.78 14.24
N VAL A 51 -5.01 13.37 13.73
CA VAL A 51 -5.50 12.00 13.85
C VAL A 51 -5.28 11.30 12.51
N ASP A 52 -4.33 10.38 12.50
CA ASP A 52 -4.07 9.46 11.36
C ASP A 52 -4.65 8.07 11.67
N CYS A 53 -4.77 7.23 10.64
CA CYS A 53 -5.30 5.86 10.73
C CYS A 53 -6.65 5.80 11.45
N PHE A 54 -7.47 6.86 11.36
CA PHE A 54 -8.68 6.97 12.18
C PHE A 54 -9.72 5.88 11.91
N LYS A 55 -9.59 5.15 10.79
CA LYS A 55 -10.38 3.95 10.48
C LYS A 55 -10.32 2.88 11.57
N LEU A 56 -9.28 2.88 12.40
CA LEU A 56 -9.13 1.95 13.52
C LEU A 56 -10.09 2.23 14.68
N TYR A 57 -10.49 3.49 14.88
CA TYR A 57 -11.47 3.86 15.92
C TYR A 57 -12.89 3.43 15.59
N LEU A 58 -13.13 2.87 14.40
CA LEU A 58 -14.42 2.27 14.05
C LEU A 58 -14.65 0.95 14.77
N ASP A 59 -13.58 0.30 15.25
CA ASP A 59 -13.68 -0.91 16.06
C ASP A 59 -13.86 -0.57 17.55
N PRO A 60 -15.04 -0.87 18.15
CA PRO A 60 -15.28 -0.58 19.57
C PRO A 60 -14.38 -1.41 20.49
N ASP A 61 -13.82 -2.51 20.01
CA ASP A 61 -12.91 -3.36 20.78
C ASP A 61 -11.44 -2.88 20.67
N PHE A 62 -11.20 -1.84 19.87
CA PHE A 62 -9.88 -1.21 19.75
C PHE A 62 -9.55 -0.40 21.00
N ASN A 63 -8.66 -0.94 21.85
CA ASN A 63 -8.21 -0.30 23.08
C ASN A 63 -6.73 0.14 23.00
N PHE A 64 -6.53 1.45 23.10
CA PHE A 64 -5.22 2.09 23.14
C PHE A 64 -4.36 1.72 24.36
N ALA A 65 -4.99 1.47 25.53
CA ALA A 65 -4.30 1.39 26.81
C ALA A 65 -3.36 0.18 26.97
N ASN A 66 -3.57 -0.90 26.21
CA ASN A 66 -2.71 -2.08 26.24
C ASN A 66 -1.49 -1.99 25.31
N ASN A 67 -1.38 -0.93 24.49
CA ASN A 67 -0.26 -0.66 23.60
C ASN A 67 0.51 0.61 24.01
N ALA A 68 0.46 0.95 25.31
CA ALA A 68 0.86 2.24 25.87
C ALA A 68 2.37 2.56 25.84
N GLU A 69 3.26 1.61 25.52
CA GLU A 69 4.70 1.92 25.35
C GLU A 69 5.03 2.70 24.07
N MET A 70 4.05 3.00 23.20
CA MET A 70 4.27 3.60 21.87
C MET A 70 3.66 4.99 21.66
N PHE A 71 3.07 5.62 22.69
CA PHE A 71 2.15 6.74 22.47
C PHE A 71 2.37 7.85 23.49
N TRP A 72 2.82 9.01 22.99
CA TRP A 72 2.78 10.40 23.50
C TRP A 72 4.15 11.09 23.35
N THR A 73 4.51 11.45 22.12
CA THR A 73 5.22 12.72 21.90
C THR A 73 4.53 13.46 20.75
N HIS A 74 4.47 14.80 20.82
CA HIS A 74 3.74 15.71 19.93
C HIS A 74 4.12 15.63 18.43
N GLU A 75 4.81 14.60 17.97
CA GLU A 75 5.37 14.50 16.62
C GLU A 75 5.25 13.13 15.95
N ASP A 76 4.67 12.13 16.63
CA ASP A 76 4.69 10.73 16.18
C ASP A 76 3.32 10.31 15.58
N VAL A 77 3.28 10.19 14.25
CA VAL A 77 2.14 9.63 13.52
C VAL A 77 2.26 8.10 13.58
N GLN A 78 1.31 7.44 14.24
CA GLN A 78 1.32 5.99 14.44
C GLN A 78 0.80 5.18 13.25
N THR A 79 1.35 3.98 13.15
CA THR A 79 1.15 2.97 12.11
C THR A 79 -0.15 2.19 12.27
N CYS A 80 -0.86 2.03 11.15
CA CYS A 80 -2.15 1.34 11.07
C CYS A 80 -2.05 -0.17 11.40
N PHE A 81 -3.12 -0.72 11.98
CA PHE A 81 -3.34 -2.14 12.30
C PHE A 81 -4.27 -2.81 11.27
N PRO A 82 -4.20 -4.15 11.10
CA PRO A 82 -4.90 -4.87 10.02
C PRO A 82 -6.42 -4.64 10.02
N THR A 83 -6.98 -4.37 8.84
CA THR A 83 -8.41 -4.09 8.65
C THR A 83 -9.20 -5.37 8.38
N THR A 84 -9.19 -6.29 9.35
CA THR A 84 -10.17 -7.37 9.34
C THR A 84 -11.41 -6.89 10.09
N TRP A 85 -12.36 -6.29 9.37
CA TRP A 85 -13.67 -5.90 9.92
C TRP A 85 -14.52 -7.15 10.21
N GLN A 86 -14.08 -7.97 11.16
CA GLN A 86 -14.78 -9.19 11.57
C GLN A 86 -15.96 -8.89 12.49
N ASN A 87 -15.92 -7.75 13.20
CA ASN A 87 -17.00 -7.28 14.05
C ASN A 87 -18.08 -6.58 13.19
N PRO A 88 -19.32 -7.10 13.10
CA PRO A 88 -20.39 -6.47 12.32
C PRO A 88 -20.68 -5.04 12.76
N LYS A 89 -20.42 -4.68 14.03
CA LYS A 89 -20.59 -3.31 14.53
C LYS A 89 -19.70 -2.30 13.81
N VAL A 90 -18.51 -2.72 13.35
CA VAL A 90 -17.60 -1.88 12.55
C VAL A 90 -18.23 -1.54 11.21
N VAL A 91 -18.78 -2.57 10.56
CA VAL A 91 -19.45 -2.44 9.26
C VAL A 91 -20.67 -1.53 9.39
N ASP A 92 -21.47 -1.71 10.44
CA ASP A 92 -22.64 -0.90 10.72
C ASP A 92 -22.27 0.56 11.04
N ALA A 93 -21.25 0.78 11.87
CA ALA A 93 -20.74 2.11 12.20
C ALA A 93 -20.24 2.84 10.94
N PHE A 94 -19.46 2.15 10.10
CA PHE A 94 -18.98 2.71 8.85
C PHE A 94 -20.14 3.03 7.89
N CYS A 95 -21.09 2.12 7.70
CA CYS A 95 -22.28 2.36 6.89
C CYS A 95 -23.09 3.56 7.40
N GLY A 96 -23.22 3.68 8.73
CA GLY A 96 -23.86 4.83 9.37
C GLY A 96 -23.17 6.15 9.06
N ILE A 97 -21.83 6.19 9.13
CA ILE A 97 -21.03 7.38 8.80
C ILE A 97 -21.17 7.76 7.32
N VAL A 98 -21.10 6.78 6.42
CA VAL A 98 -21.21 7.02 4.97
C VAL A 98 -22.58 7.61 4.63
N ARG A 99 -23.66 7.03 5.16
CA ARG A 99 -25.02 7.56 4.98
C ARG A 99 -25.19 8.95 5.61
N SER A 100 -24.70 9.15 6.83
CA SER A 100 -24.75 10.46 7.51
C SER A 100 -23.98 11.56 6.76
N SER A 101 -23.05 11.17 5.88
CA SER A 101 -22.31 12.09 5.01
C SER A 101 -23.03 12.39 3.69
N GLY A 102 -24.24 11.87 3.48
CA GLY A 102 -25.07 12.09 2.29
C GLY A 102 -24.85 11.08 1.15
N PHE A 103 -24.02 10.05 1.34
CA PHE A 103 -23.80 9.03 0.31
C PHE A 103 -24.88 7.95 0.38
N GLY A 104 -25.51 7.67 -0.77
CA GLY A 104 -26.63 6.71 -0.88
C GLY A 104 -28.02 7.33 -0.70
N ASP A 105 -28.10 8.64 -0.45
CA ASP A 105 -29.37 9.36 -0.21
C ASP A 105 -30.02 9.90 -1.50
N CYS A 106 -29.35 9.80 -2.65
CA CYS A 106 -29.91 10.20 -3.93
C CYS A 106 -30.02 9.01 -4.88
N GLU A 107 -30.96 9.06 -5.82
CA GLU A 107 -31.19 8.00 -6.80
C GLU A 107 -29.93 7.68 -7.63
N ALA A 108 -28.98 8.61 -7.78
CA ALA A 108 -27.76 8.37 -8.52
C ALA A 108 -26.68 7.59 -7.74
N HIS A 109 -26.82 7.44 -6.42
CA HIS A 109 -25.79 6.83 -5.55
C HIS A 109 -26.34 5.59 -4.85
N SER A 110 -25.59 4.50 -4.87
CA SER A 110 -25.82 3.36 -3.99
C SER A 110 -24.54 3.02 -3.22
N VAL A 111 -24.71 2.64 -1.96
CA VAL A 111 -23.61 2.24 -1.07
C VAL A 111 -23.93 0.84 -0.56
N GLU A 112 -23.12 -0.13 -0.99
CA GLU A 112 -23.28 -1.52 -0.56
C GLU A 112 -21.89 -2.16 -0.39
N ILE A 113 -21.62 -2.70 0.81
CA ILE A 113 -20.36 -3.39 1.10
C ILE A 113 -20.55 -4.86 0.77
N LYS A 114 -20.09 -5.26 -0.44
CA LYS A 114 -20.24 -6.64 -0.94
C LYS A 114 -18.99 -7.49 -0.78
N LEU A 115 -17.83 -6.86 -0.81
CA LEU A 115 -16.54 -7.53 -0.88
C LEU A 115 -15.63 -6.95 0.18
N ASN A 116 -14.89 -7.82 0.87
CA ASN A 116 -13.72 -7.38 1.61
C ASN A 116 -12.58 -7.04 0.63
N GLU A 117 -11.56 -6.35 1.14
CA GLU A 117 -10.41 -5.87 0.37
C GLU A 117 -9.76 -6.98 -0.47
N ALA A 118 -9.56 -8.16 0.12
CA ALA A 118 -8.99 -9.32 -0.56
C ALA A 118 -9.84 -9.82 -1.75
N ALA A 119 -11.16 -9.88 -1.59
CA ALA A 119 -12.07 -10.29 -2.65
C ALA A 119 -12.18 -9.24 -3.76
N ALA A 120 -12.10 -7.95 -3.40
CA ALA A 120 -12.04 -6.86 -4.36
C ALA A 120 -10.74 -6.91 -5.19
N ALA A 121 -9.59 -7.11 -4.54
CA ALA A 121 -8.30 -7.29 -5.20
C ALA A 121 -8.33 -8.52 -6.14
N ALA A 122 -8.88 -9.65 -5.70
CA ALA A 122 -9.04 -10.85 -6.52
C ALA A 122 -9.89 -10.62 -7.77
N ALA A 123 -11.05 -9.96 -7.63
CA ALA A 123 -11.94 -9.66 -8.73
C ALA A 123 -11.28 -8.74 -9.77
N TYR A 124 -10.56 -7.72 -9.32
CA TYR A 124 -9.84 -6.81 -10.23
C TYR A 124 -8.66 -7.50 -10.93
N SER A 125 -7.80 -8.21 -10.19
CA SER A 125 -6.65 -8.91 -10.77
C SER A 125 -7.10 -9.91 -11.83
N ALA A 126 -8.22 -10.61 -11.62
CA ALA A 126 -8.79 -11.53 -12.60
C ALA A 126 -9.25 -10.82 -13.89
N LYS A 127 -9.82 -9.62 -13.77
CA LYS A 127 -10.21 -8.78 -14.91
C LYS A 127 -8.99 -8.34 -15.71
N THR A 128 -7.96 -7.84 -15.03
CA THR A 128 -6.73 -7.31 -15.64
C THR A 128 -5.86 -8.40 -16.27
N PHE A 129 -5.80 -9.59 -15.67
CA PHE A 129 -5.07 -10.74 -16.20
C PHE A 129 -5.51 -11.14 -17.62
N ARG A 130 -6.81 -11.02 -17.93
CA ARG A 130 -7.30 -11.25 -19.30
C ARG A 130 -6.82 -10.22 -20.30
N HIS A 131 -6.64 -8.98 -19.86
CA HIS A 131 -6.16 -7.89 -20.72
C HIS A 131 -4.63 -7.98 -20.92
N GLN A 132 -3.89 -8.44 -19.91
CA GLN A 132 -2.45 -8.69 -20.02
C GLN A 132 -2.10 -9.76 -21.07
N ARG A 133 -2.91 -10.83 -21.22
CA ARG A 133 -2.78 -11.81 -22.32
C ARG A 133 -2.87 -11.20 -23.73
N ALA A 134 -3.51 -10.05 -23.89
CA ALA A 134 -3.65 -9.36 -25.17
C ALA A 134 -2.49 -8.40 -25.47
N VAL A 135 -1.72 -7.96 -24.47
CA VAL A 135 -0.68 -6.92 -24.62
C VAL A 135 0.76 -7.49 -24.55
N GLN A 136 0.96 -8.67 -23.96
CA GLN A 136 2.30 -9.31 -23.89
C GLN A 136 2.83 -9.88 -25.23
N TYR A 137 2.06 -9.83 -26.32
CA TYR A 137 2.58 -10.08 -27.66
C TYR A 137 3.17 -8.80 -28.27
N ARG A 138 4.35 -8.39 -27.81
CA ARG A 138 5.27 -7.57 -28.59
C ARG A 138 6.64 -8.24 -28.61
N GLU A 139 7.04 -8.67 -29.80
CA GLU A 139 8.32 -9.31 -30.09
C GLU A 139 9.50 -8.49 -29.52
N GLY A 140 10.38 -9.13 -28.75
CA GLY A 140 11.73 -8.61 -28.52
C GLY A 140 12.34 -8.72 -27.11
N SER A 141 11.59 -9.11 -26.07
CA SER A 141 12.18 -9.26 -24.72
C SER A 141 12.88 -10.62 -24.55
N ARG A 142 14.19 -10.59 -24.28
CA ARG A 142 15.01 -11.74 -23.83
C ARG A 142 14.70 -12.15 -22.38
N GLU A 143 13.42 -12.25 -22.03
CA GLU A 143 13.00 -12.85 -20.76
C GLU A 143 12.67 -14.32 -21.00
N LEU A 144 13.06 -15.19 -20.06
CA LEU A 144 12.69 -16.61 -20.08
C LEU A 144 11.18 -16.71 -20.31
N PRO A 145 10.71 -17.60 -21.20
CA PRO A 145 9.29 -17.69 -21.49
C PRO A 145 8.56 -18.00 -20.18
N PRO A 146 7.58 -17.19 -19.75
CA PRO A 146 6.78 -17.54 -18.59
C PRO A 146 6.17 -18.91 -18.86
N ARG A 147 6.40 -19.86 -17.94
CA ARG A 147 5.72 -21.16 -17.94
C ARG A 147 4.23 -20.86 -18.10
N LYS A 148 3.56 -21.53 -19.05
CA LYS A 148 2.12 -21.41 -19.36
C LYS A 148 1.33 -21.00 -18.11
N GLU A 149 1.03 -19.72 -17.98
CA GLU A 149 0.27 -19.20 -16.85
C GLU A 149 -1.08 -19.90 -16.85
N LYS A 150 -1.43 -20.57 -15.75
CA LYS A 150 -2.71 -21.25 -15.64
C LYS A 150 -3.81 -20.19 -15.61
N PRO A 151 -4.86 -20.30 -16.43
CA PRO A 151 -5.99 -19.40 -16.33
C PRO A 151 -6.72 -19.63 -15.00
N LEU A 152 -7.27 -18.56 -14.43
CA LEU A 152 -8.22 -18.67 -13.33
C LEU A 152 -9.47 -19.42 -13.79
N GLU A 153 -9.80 -20.49 -13.09
CA GLU A 153 -10.94 -21.38 -13.34
C GLU A 153 -11.68 -21.71 -12.04
N ALA A 154 -12.92 -22.18 -12.14
CA ALA A 154 -13.66 -22.67 -10.98
C ALA A 154 -12.86 -23.80 -10.28
N GLY A 155 -12.76 -23.73 -8.96
CA GLY A 155 -11.89 -24.56 -8.13
C GLY A 155 -10.50 -23.99 -7.89
N SER A 156 -10.10 -22.90 -8.58
CA SER A 156 -8.83 -22.23 -8.31
C SER A 156 -8.79 -21.69 -6.88
N VAL A 157 -7.64 -21.83 -6.22
CA VAL A 157 -7.41 -21.30 -4.87
C VAL A 157 -6.35 -20.22 -4.97
N ILE A 158 -6.73 -19.02 -4.54
CA ILE A 158 -5.99 -17.79 -4.70
C ILE A 158 -5.57 -17.32 -3.31
N LEU A 159 -4.27 -17.15 -3.09
CA LEU A 159 -3.75 -16.43 -1.94
C LEU A 159 -3.54 -14.97 -2.33
N ILE A 160 -4.20 -14.04 -1.66
CA ILE A 160 -4.00 -12.60 -1.84
C ILE A 160 -3.11 -12.11 -0.70
N CYS A 161 -2.05 -11.39 -1.05
CA CYS A 161 -1.24 -10.62 -0.12
C CYS A 161 -1.42 -9.14 -0.46
N ASP A 162 -2.20 -8.42 0.35
CA ASP A 162 -2.26 -6.96 0.30
C ASP A 162 -1.15 -6.38 1.18
N ALA A 163 -0.08 -5.90 0.56
CA ALA A 163 1.03 -5.24 1.25
C ALA A 163 0.86 -3.72 1.15
N GLY A 164 0.29 -3.14 2.20
CA GLY A 164 -0.08 -1.74 2.28
C GLY A 164 0.97 -0.81 2.88
N GLY A 165 0.47 0.30 3.43
CA GLY A 165 1.26 1.31 4.14
C GLY A 165 1.65 0.85 5.54
N GLY A 166 0.65 0.76 6.42
CA GLY A 166 0.84 0.31 7.80
C GLY A 166 0.60 -1.18 8.02
N THR A 167 -0.09 -1.86 7.09
CA THR A 167 -0.54 -3.24 7.27
C THR A 167 -0.19 -4.10 6.08
N THR A 168 -0.02 -5.38 6.36
CA THR A 168 -0.02 -6.44 5.37
C THR A 168 -1.08 -7.46 5.75
N ASP A 169 -2.00 -7.71 4.84
CA ASP A 169 -3.14 -8.60 5.01
C ASP A 169 -3.05 -9.77 4.02
N VAL A 170 -3.15 -10.99 4.52
CA VAL A 170 -3.14 -12.20 3.70
C VAL A 170 -4.48 -12.93 3.82
N ALA A 171 -5.06 -13.28 2.68
CA ALA A 171 -6.34 -13.98 2.60
C ALA A 171 -6.27 -15.11 1.57
N VAL A 172 -7.08 -16.15 1.77
CA VAL A 172 -7.14 -17.31 0.87
C VAL A 172 -8.57 -17.51 0.41
N LEU A 173 -8.79 -17.37 -0.89
CA LEU A 173 -10.09 -17.44 -1.52
C LEU A 173 -10.13 -18.60 -2.53
N LYS A 174 -11.26 -19.27 -2.62
CA LYS A 174 -11.58 -20.26 -3.65
C LYS A 174 -12.55 -19.65 -4.66
N VAL A 175 -12.27 -19.88 -5.93
CA VAL A 175 -13.21 -19.54 -7.01
C VAL A 175 -14.28 -20.63 -7.06
N SER A 176 -15.47 -20.35 -6.54
CA SER A 176 -16.57 -21.31 -6.52
C SER A 176 -17.19 -21.46 -7.91
N SER A 177 -17.40 -20.34 -8.61
CA SER A 177 -17.88 -20.31 -9.98
C SER A 177 -17.41 -19.05 -10.71
N ILE A 178 -17.49 -19.09 -12.04
CA ILE A 178 -17.23 -17.94 -12.91
C ILE A 178 -18.47 -17.75 -13.78
N GLU A 179 -19.23 -16.71 -13.47
CA GLU A 179 -20.49 -16.41 -14.15
C GLU A 179 -20.24 -15.39 -15.26
N LYS A 180 -20.82 -15.62 -16.44
CA LYS A 180 -20.62 -14.76 -17.61
C LYS A 180 -21.85 -13.92 -17.85
N TYR A 181 -21.72 -12.62 -17.69
CA TYR A 181 -22.77 -11.64 -17.91
C TYR A 181 -22.50 -10.83 -19.17
N THR A 182 -23.55 -10.54 -19.93
CA THR A 182 -23.45 -9.58 -21.04
C THR A 182 -24.05 -8.26 -20.57
N VAL A 183 -23.19 -7.28 -20.31
CA VAL A 183 -23.60 -5.94 -19.89
C VAL A 183 -23.28 -4.97 -21.02
N ARG A 184 -24.33 -4.44 -21.68
CA ARG A 184 -24.21 -3.49 -22.81
C ARG A 184 -23.33 -4.01 -23.96
N GLY A 185 -23.53 -5.27 -24.35
CA GLY A 185 -22.79 -5.90 -25.46
C GLY A 185 -21.36 -6.33 -25.12
N GLN A 186 -20.86 -6.04 -23.91
CA GLN A 186 -19.57 -6.53 -23.43
C GLN A 186 -19.76 -7.75 -22.53
N ARG A 187 -18.94 -8.78 -22.76
CA ARG A 187 -18.92 -10.00 -21.96
C ARG A 187 -18.04 -9.79 -20.73
N GLU A 188 -18.64 -9.91 -19.56
CA GLU A 188 -17.98 -9.78 -18.26
C GLU A 188 -18.05 -11.10 -17.50
N ASP A 189 -16.96 -11.42 -16.82
CA ASP A 189 -16.90 -12.59 -15.95
C ASP A 189 -16.89 -12.11 -14.50
N VAL A 190 -17.85 -12.59 -13.72
CA VAL A 190 -17.98 -12.31 -12.30
C VAL A 190 -17.53 -13.55 -11.55
N LEU A 191 -16.52 -13.38 -10.69
CA LEU A 191 -16.03 -14.45 -9.83
C LEU A 191 -16.92 -14.56 -8.60
N GLN A 192 -17.43 -15.75 -8.34
CA GLN A 192 -17.99 -16.10 -7.03
C GLN A 192 -16.85 -16.65 -6.17
N LEU A 193 -16.57 -15.97 -5.06
CA LEU A 193 -15.42 -16.23 -4.19
C LEU A 193 -15.90 -16.74 -2.83
N GLU A 194 -15.31 -17.84 -2.38
CA GLU A 194 -15.50 -18.40 -1.04
C GLU A 194 -14.20 -18.24 -0.24
N GLN A 195 -14.28 -17.70 0.97
CA GLN A 195 -13.10 -17.56 1.83
C GLN A 195 -12.80 -18.90 2.52
N LEU A 196 -11.57 -19.42 2.36
CA LEU A 196 -11.17 -20.73 2.87
C LEU A 196 -10.50 -20.69 4.24
N ASP A 197 -9.88 -19.55 4.58
CA ASP A 197 -9.19 -19.35 5.86
C ASP A 197 -9.44 -17.92 6.35
N TYR A 198 -9.23 -17.66 7.64
CA TYR A 198 -9.35 -16.31 8.16
C TYR A 198 -8.29 -15.39 7.53
N VAL A 199 -8.63 -14.11 7.40
CA VAL A 199 -7.68 -13.10 6.92
C VAL A 199 -6.65 -12.85 8.02
N SER A 200 -5.39 -13.09 7.71
CA SER A 200 -4.27 -12.89 8.62
C SER A 200 -3.63 -11.54 8.32
N GLY A 201 -3.91 -10.57 9.18
CA GLY A 201 -3.36 -9.23 9.08
C GLY A 201 -2.28 -8.94 10.13
N LYS A 202 -1.25 -8.19 9.74
CA LYS A 202 -0.14 -7.79 10.63
C LYS A 202 0.21 -6.31 10.46
N PRO A 203 0.66 -5.62 11.52
CA PRO A 203 0.95 -4.18 11.51
C PRO A 203 2.36 -3.88 10.97
N PHE A 204 2.69 -4.43 9.79
CA PHE A 204 3.92 -4.09 9.06
C PHE A 204 3.58 -3.80 7.59
N GLY A 205 4.37 -2.94 6.94
CA GLY A 205 4.15 -2.45 5.59
C GLY A 205 5.20 -1.41 5.18
N SER A 206 4.90 -0.59 4.17
CA SER A 206 5.89 0.39 3.66
C SER A 206 6.23 1.54 4.62
N VAL A 207 5.46 1.76 5.70
CA VAL A 207 5.78 2.76 6.72
C VAL A 207 6.98 2.32 7.57
N GLN A 208 7.16 1.02 7.81
CA GLN A 208 8.33 0.54 8.55
C GLN A 208 9.64 0.76 7.78
N ILE A 209 9.58 0.83 6.44
CA ILE A 209 10.71 1.27 5.59
C ILE A 209 11.04 2.73 5.87
N ASP A 210 10.02 3.60 5.94
CA ASP A 210 10.20 5.02 6.27
C ASP A 210 10.80 5.22 7.66
N GLN A 211 10.30 4.46 8.65
CA GLN A 211 10.81 4.51 10.02
C GLN A 211 12.25 4.01 10.13
N ALA A 212 12.58 2.92 9.43
CA ALA A 212 13.95 2.39 9.40
C ALA A 212 14.90 3.40 8.73
N PHE A 213 14.49 4.01 7.63
CA PHE A 213 15.26 5.07 6.98
C PHE A 213 15.45 6.29 7.88
N GLN A 214 14.38 6.76 8.54
CA GLN A 214 14.46 7.89 9.45
C GLN A 214 15.46 7.62 10.59
N ARG A 215 15.39 6.44 11.23
CA ARG A 215 16.32 6.04 12.29
C ARG A 215 17.77 5.99 11.81
N GLU A 216 18.00 5.47 10.60
CA GLU A 216 19.33 5.42 10.00
C GLU A 216 19.90 6.82 9.80
N VAL A 217 19.12 7.74 9.22
CA VAL A 217 19.51 9.13 9.01
C VAL A 217 19.75 9.85 10.35
N GLU A 218 18.83 9.68 11.31
CA GLU A 218 18.92 10.29 12.63
C GLU A 218 20.18 9.84 13.36
N SER A 219 20.46 8.54 13.39
CA SER A 219 21.69 7.97 13.97
C SER A 219 22.96 8.56 13.36
N ARG A 220 23.02 8.70 12.02
CA ARG A 220 24.17 9.35 11.37
C ARG A 220 24.27 10.83 11.74
N LEU A 221 23.15 11.54 11.82
CA LEU A 221 23.12 12.96 12.18
C LEU A 221 23.42 13.22 13.67
N GLU A 222 23.20 12.26 14.56
CA GLU A 222 23.60 12.36 15.96
C GLU A 222 25.12 12.30 16.15
N THR A 223 25.84 11.71 15.18
CA THR A 223 27.30 11.59 15.24
C THR A 223 28.03 12.88 14.83
N ILE A 224 27.33 13.82 14.20
CA ILE A 224 27.93 15.07 13.70
C ILE A 224 27.85 16.20 14.73
N ARG A 225 28.89 17.05 14.77
CA ARG A 225 28.92 18.27 15.57
C ARG A 225 28.45 19.45 14.73
N TYR A 226 27.14 19.50 14.47
CA TYR A 226 26.51 20.63 13.79
C TYR A 226 25.52 21.32 14.72
N GLU A 227 25.80 22.58 15.04
CA GLU A 227 24.90 23.46 15.77
C GLU A 227 24.29 24.44 14.76
N SER A 228 22.97 24.59 14.79
CA SER A 228 22.25 25.48 13.87
C SER A 228 22.16 26.89 14.43
N ASP A 229 22.43 27.91 13.61
CA ASP A 229 22.49 29.33 13.98
C ASP A 229 21.12 30.00 14.29
N GLY A 230 20.12 29.25 14.77
CA GLY A 230 18.86 29.81 15.26
C GLY A 230 17.57 29.32 14.59
N ARG A 231 17.58 28.16 13.90
CA ARG A 231 16.34 27.43 13.55
C ARG A 231 16.15 26.23 14.47
N SER A 232 14.89 25.83 14.66
CA SER A 232 14.46 24.55 15.27
C SER A 232 14.92 23.36 14.41
N TRP A 233 16.23 23.21 14.23
CA TRP A 233 16.87 22.12 13.53
C TRP A 233 17.40 21.13 14.57
N SER A 234 17.04 19.87 14.39
CA SER A 234 17.53 18.73 15.15
C SER A 234 17.74 17.54 14.21
N PRO A 235 18.62 16.57 14.54
CA PRO A 235 18.77 15.32 13.81
C PRO A 235 17.41 14.67 13.49
N LYS A 236 16.55 14.54 14.51
CA LYS A 236 15.17 14.03 14.39
C LYS A 236 14.34 14.79 13.34
N SER A 237 14.32 16.13 13.43
CA SER A 237 13.53 16.97 12.51
C SER A 237 14.04 16.90 11.07
N ALA A 238 15.36 16.82 10.87
CA ALA A 238 16.00 16.74 9.57
C ALA A 238 15.77 15.38 8.92
N ALA A 239 15.95 14.30 9.67
CA ALA A 239 15.64 12.94 9.26
C ALA A 239 14.17 12.82 8.83
N ARG A 240 13.24 13.31 9.66
CA ARG A 240 11.80 13.30 9.34
C ARG A 240 11.46 14.05 8.05
N LYS A 241 12.01 15.25 7.87
CA LYS A 241 11.80 16.05 6.64
C LYS A 241 12.36 15.35 5.41
N LEU A 242 13.52 14.72 5.53
CA LEU A 242 14.12 13.93 4.46
C LEU A 242 13.27 12.71 4.10
N THR A 243 12.79 11.96 5.11
CA THR A 243 11.93 10.79 4.94
C THR A 243 10.61 11.15 4.25
N LYS A 244 9.98 12.27 4.62
CA LYS A 244 8.73 12.74 3.98
C LYS A 244 8.94 13.34 2.59
N GLY A 245 10.15 13.79 2.27
CA GLY A 245 10.50 14.45 1.01
C GLY A 245 11.14 13.48 0.00
N ASP A 246 12.37 13.79 -0.41
CA ASP A 246 13.12 13.11 -1.47
C ASP A 246 13.14 11.58 -1.35
N PHE A 247 13.12 11.06 -0.11
CA PHE A 247 13.11 9.62 0.12
C PHE A 247 11.84 8.94 -0.41
N GLN A 248 10.67 9.59 -0.42
CA GLN A 248 9.44 8.97 -0.95
C GLN A 248 9.54 8.69 -2.45
N VAL A 249 10.09 9.64 -3.22
CA VAL A 249 10.34 9.46 -4.65
C VAL A 249 11.31 8.31 -4.87
N PHE A 250 12.36 8.24 -4.05
CA PHE A 250 13.32 7.15 -4.11
C PHE A 250 12.67 5.79 -3.80
N LYS A 251 11.99 5.67 -2.66
CA LYS A 251 11.32 4.46 -2.18
C LYS A 251 10.37 3.87 -3.23
N LEU A 252 9.56 4.72 -3.86
CA LEU A 252 8.61 4.32 -4.90
C LEU A 252 9.27 3.77 -6.17
N ASN A 253 10.49 4.23 -6.49
CA ASN A 253 11.22 3.82 -7.69
C ASN A 253 12.28 2.73 -7.41
N TYR A 254 12.46 2.31 -6.16
CA TYR A 254 13.43 1.27 -5.80
C TYR A 254 13.11 -0.05 -6.51
N GLY A 255 14.15 -0.72 -7.03
CA GLY A 255 14.03 -1.90 -7.90
C GLY A 255 13.79 -1.60 -9.39
N CYS A 256 13.55 -0.35 -9.79
CA CYS A 256 13.55 0.00 -11.22
C CYS A 256 14.98 0.00 -11.78
N ARG A 257 15.17 -0.50 -13.02
CA ARG A 257 16.48 -0.61 -13.70
C ARG A 257 17.36 0.64 -13.64
N VAL A 258 16.74 1.83 -13.70
CA VAL A 258 17.44 3.13 -13.65
C VAL A 258 17.98 3.43 -12.25
N MET A 259 17.23 3.07 -11.21
CA MET A 259 17.65 3.26 -9.81
C MET A 259 18.70 2.24 -9.40
N THR A 260 18.53 0.96 -9.77
CA THR A 260 19.52 -0.10 -9.50
C THR A 260 20.85 0.07 -10.25
N ALA A 261 20.91 0.96 -11.25
CA ALA A 261 22.16 1.27 -11.96
C ALA A 261 23.07 2.21 -11.15
N LEU A 262 22.50 2.98 -10.23
CA LEU A 262 23.24 3.83 -9.32
C LEU A 262 23.56 3.02 -8.07
N ARG A 263 24.85 2.87 -7.74
CA ARG A 263 25.28 2.18 -6.52
C ARG A 263 25.33 3.08 -5.29
N ARG A 264 25.17 4.39 -5.50
CA ARG A 264 25.24 5.43 -4.49
C ARG A 264 24.14 6.44 -4.73
N HIS A 265 23.42 6.77 -3.68
CA HIS A 265 22.32 7.72 -3.70
C HIS A 265 22.58 8.84 -2.70
N ALA A 266 22.48 10.10 -3.15
CA ALA A 266 22.78 11.26 -2.33
C ALA A 266 21.53 12.13 -2.14
N LEU A 267 20.94 12.07 -0.94
CA LEU A 267 19.72 12.81 -0.61
C LEU A 267 20.05 14.07 0.21
N ARG A 268 19.45 15.21 -0.14
CA ARG A 268 19.80 16.50 0.49
C ARG A 268 19.26 16.58 1.91
N ILE A 269 20.13 16.78 2.89
CA ILE A 269 19.71 16.87 4.30
C ILE A 269 19.13 18.27 4.54
N PRO A 270 17.85 18.39 4.94
CA PRO A 270 17.25 19.69 5.20
C PRO A 270 17.97 20.43 6.33
N GLY A 271 18.35 21.68 6.08
CA GLY A 271 19.01 22.54 7.06
C GLY A 271 20.54 22.43 7.15
N LEU A 272 21.15 21.41 6.54
CA LEU A 272 22.61 21.29 6.49
C LEU A 272 23.17 22.11 5.32
N PRO A 273 24.27 22.91 5.45
CA PRO A 273 24.80 23.68 4.32
C PRO A 273 25.42 22.78 3.25
N ILE A 274 25.50 23.27 2.00
CA ILE A 274 26.09 22.50 0.88
C ILE A 274 27.58 22.24 1.12
N SER A 275 28.27 23.11 1.86
CA SER A 275 29.68 22.93 2.18
C SER A 275 29.95 21.91 3.29
N TYR A 276 28.93 21.36 3.94
CA TYR A 276 29.11 20.46 5.08
C TYR A 276 29.51 19.06 4.62
N ASN A 277 30.62 18.55 5.14
CA ASN A 277 31.13 17.23 4.83
C ASN A 277 31.47 16.52 6.12
N SER A 278 31.03 15.27 6.24
CA SER A 278 31.43 14.36 7.32
C SER A 278 31.50 12.95 6.74
N PRO A 279 32.69 12.51 6.28
CA PRO A 279 32.88 11.17 5.73
C PRO A 279 32.50 10.06 6.71
N GLU A 280 32.73 10.26 8.00
CA GLU A 280 32.41 9.27 9.05
C GLU A 280 30.91 9.05 9.21
N ALA A 281 30.10 10.09 8.99
CA ALA A 281 28.65 10.02 8.99
C ALA A 281 28.05 9.73 7.61
N GLY A 282 28.89 9.50 6.58
CA GLY A 282 28.45 9.31 5.20
C GLY A 282 27.78 10.56 4.62
N ILE A 283 28.27 11.75 4.95
CA ILE A 283 27.72 13.04 4.49
C ILE A 283 28.71 13.73 3.54
N GLU A 284 28.26 13.97 2.32
CA GLU A 284 29.00 14.68 1.26
C GLU A 284 28.15 15.83 0.72
N ASP A 285 28.72 17.03 0.64
CA ASP A 285 28.03 18.26 0.18
C ASP A 285 26.67 18.53 0.87
N GLY A 286 26.61 18.23 2.17
CA GLY A 286 25.42 18.25 3.01
C GLY A 286 24.30 17.33 2.52
N ARG A 287 24.64 16.24 1.85
CA ARG A 287 23.75 15.16 1.44
C ARG A 287 24.15 13.90 2.20
N ILE A 288 23.17 13.09 2.59
CA ILE A 288 23.44 11.74 3.08
C ILE A 288 23.70 10.84 1.87
N VAL A 289 24.83 10.16 1.88
CA VAL A 289 25.21 9.16 0.89
C VAL A 289 24.79 7.79 1.40
N LEU A 290 23.92 7.15 0.64
CA LEU A 290 23.38 5.82 0.91
C LEU A 290 23.97 4.85 -0.10
N GLU A 291 24.55 3.77 0.40
CA GLU A 291 25.01 2.67 -0.44
C GLU A 291 23.86 1.68 -0.73
N GLU A 292 24.01 0.84 -1.75
CA GLU A 292 22.99 -0.16 -2.11
C GLU A 292 22.64 -1.05 -0.91
N ASP A 293 23.63 -1.46 -0.10
CA ASP A 293 23.42 -2.32 1.07
C ASP A 293 22.56 -1.65 2.14
N ASP A 294 22.71 -0.34 2.36
CA ASP A 294 21.89 0.43 3.31
C ASP A 294 20.43 0.36 2.89
N LEU A 295 20.17 0.59 1.60
CA LEU A 295 18.85 0.64 1.01
C LEU A 295 18.20 -0.74 0.95
N GLN A 296 18.96 -1.75 0.53
CA GLN A 296 18.48 -3.11 0.40
C GLN A 296 17.97 -3.63 1.74
N ARG A 297 18.71 -3.38 2.83
CA ARG A 297 18.31 -3.78 4.19
C ARG A 297 16.94 -3.24 4.61
N LEU A 298 16.65 -1.97 4.26
CA LEU A 298 15.36 -1.35 4.59
C LEU A 298 14.17 -2.12 4.01
N PHE A 299 14.31 -2.66 2.79
CA PHE A 299 13.27 -3.43 2.12
C PHE A 299 13.30 -4.90 2.53
N ASP A 300 14.48 -5.51 2.62
CA ASP A 300 14.65 -6.93 2.94
C ASP A 300 14.00 -7.31 4.26
N ASP A 301 14.11 -6.47 5.29
CA ASP A 301 13.48 -6.70 6.59
C ASP A 301 11.95 -6.75 6.49
N GLN A 302 11.35 -5.93 5.62
CA GLN A 302 9.90 -5.98 5.37
C GLN A 302 9.51 -7.17 4.51
N ILE A 303 10.29 -7.49 3.49
CA ILE A 303 10.05 -8.66 2.61
C ILE A 303 10.06 -9.95 3.43
N ARG A 304 11.02 -10.11 4.35
CA ARG A 304 11.09 -11.27 5.25
C ARG A 304 9.81 -11.43 6.08
N GLN A 305 9.29 -10.34 6.63
CA GLN A 305 8.05 -10.37 7.41
C GLN A 305 6.83 -10.74 6.55
N ILE A 306 6.68 -10.11 5.38
CA ILE A 306 5.61 -10.40 4.43
C ILE A 306 5.65 -11.87 4.00
N PHE A 307 6.83 -12.38 3.67
CA PHE A 307 7.01 -13.76 3.24
C PHE A 307 6.78 -14.75 4.38
N GLY A 308 7.16 -14.41 5.60
CA GLY A 308 6.83 -15.21 6.79
C GLY A 308 5.32 -15.37 6.96
N LEU A 309 4.57 -14.27 6.81
CA LEU A 309 3.11 -14.28 6.90
C LEU A 309 2.46 -15.13 5.80
N ILE A 310 2.94 -15.01 4.56
CA ILE A 310 2.47 -15.83 3.43
C ILE A 310 2.76 -17.31 3.68
N ASP A 311 3.98 -17.66 4.08
CA ASP A 311 4.39 -19.04 4.32
C ASP A 311 3.58 -19.66 5.49
N GLU A 312 3.27 -18.86 6.51
CA GLU A 312 2.38 -19.27 7.60
C GLU A 312 0.97 -19.60 7.09
N GLN A 313 0.41 -18.75 6.24
CA GLN A 313 -0.90 -19.00 5.62
C GLN A 313 -0.89 -20.22 4.70
N LEU A 314 0.16 -20.39 3.89
CA LEU A 314 0.31 -21.54 2.99
C LEU A 314 0.33 -22.86 3.77
N ARG A 315 1.01 -22.89 4.93
CA ARG A 315 1.04 -24.04 5.83
C ARG A 315 -0.36 -24.37 6.36
N ARG A 316 -1.07 -23.36 6.90
CA ARG A 316 -2.44 -23.53 7.42
C ARG A 316 -3.40 -24.10 6.37
N VAL A 317 -3.35 -23.57 5.15
CA VAL A 317 -4.19 -24.06 4.04
C VAL A 317 -3.85 -25.50 3.67
N GLY A 318 -2.58 -25.88 3.75
CA GLY A 318 -2.13 -27.25 3.52
C GLY A 318 -2.70 -28.26 4.53
N ASP A 319 -2.97 -27.80 5.76
CA ASP A 319 -3.52 -28.61 6.85
C ASP A 319 -5.05 -28.76 6.79
N ILE A 320 -5.75 -27.99 5.93
CA ILE A 320 -7.19 -28.14 5.71
C ILE A 320 -7.48 -29.54 5.17
N THR A 321 -8.53 -30.20 5.67
CA THR A 321 -8.97 -31.52 5.18
C THR A 321 -10.27 -31.38 4.39
N PRO A 322 -10.32 -31.78 3.10
CA PRO A 322 -9.23 -32.38 2.32
C PRO A 322 -8.13 -31.36 1.95
N PRO A 323 -6.87 -31.80 1.75
CA PRO A 323 -5.73 -30.92 1.46
C PRO A 323 -6.01 -29.94 0.32
N VAL A 324 -5.93 -28.66 0.63
CA VAL A 324 -6.12 -27.59 -0.35
C VAL A 324 -4.76 -27.11 -0.85
N LYS A 325 -4.62 -26.99 -2.17
CA LYS A 325 -3.42 -26.42 -2.79
C LYS A 325 -3.74 -25.06 -3.37
N VAL A 326 -3.02 -24.04 -2.91
CA VAL A 326 -3.00 -22.73 -3.56
C VAL A 326 -2.49 -22.90 -4.99
N THR A 327 -3.24 -22.39 -5.96
CA THR A 327 -2.91 -22.44 -7.40
C THR A 327 -2.41 -21.10 -7.92
N HIS A 328 -2.90 -20.00 -7.35
CA HIS A 328 -2.55 -18.64 -7.75
C HIS A 328 -2.20 -17.77 -6.54
N MET A 329 -1.38 -16.76 -6.76
CA MET A 329 -1.07 -15.75 -5.75
C MET A 329 -1.20 -14.35 -6.34
N ILE A 330 -1.81 -13.44 -5.59
CA ILE A 330 -1.96 -12.03 -5.93
C ILE A 330 -1.12 -11.21 -4.95
N LEU A 331 -0.30 -10.31 -5.49
CA LEU A 331 0.36 -9.27 -4.71
C LEU A 331 -0.33 -7.93 -5.00
N SER A 332 -0.84 -7.32 -3.94
CA SER A 332 -1.63 -6.09 -3.93
C SER A 332 -1.02 -5.05 -2.98
N GLY A 333 -1.54 -3.83 -3.02
CA GLY A 333 -1.20 -2.76 -2.09
C GLY A 333 -0.06 -1.86 -2.56
N GLY A 334 0.16 -0.77 -1.82
CA GLY A 334 1.18 0.23 -2.14
C GLY A 334 2.59 -0.35 -2.13
N LEU A 335 2.92 -1.20 -1.15
CA LEU A 335 4.19 -1.91 -1.10
C LEU A 335 4.25 -3.06 -2.12
N GLY A 336 3.11 -3.73 -2.38
CA GLY A 336 3.03 -4.75 -3.42
C GLY A 336 3.23 -4.24 -4.85
N SER A 337 3.12 -2.92 -5.06
CA SER A 337 3.45 -2.24 -6.32
C SER A 337 4.96 -1.98 -6.49
N SER A 338 5.77 -2.19 -5.44
CA SER A 338 7.23 -2.04 -5.52
C SER A 338 7.82 -3.11 -6.44
N ARG A 339 8.59 -2.68 -7.44
CA ARG A 339 9.26 -3.61 -8.36
C ARG A 339 10.20 -4.56 -7.62
N TYR A 340 10.91 -4.06 -6.62
CA TYR A 340 11.80 -4.84 -5.78
C TYR A 340 11.05 -5.97 -5.06
N VAL A 341 9.91 -5.66 -4.44
CA VAL A 341 9.07 -6.66 -3.75
C VAL A 341 8.49 -7.67 -4.73
N GLN A 342 8.02 -7.21 -5.90
CA GLN A 342 7.49 -8.08 -6.95
C GLN A 342 8.52 -9.08 -7.48
N ASP A 343 9.75 -8.65 -7.73
CA ASP A 343 10.82 -9.51 -8.25
C ASP A 343 11.18 -10.61 -7.23
N TRP A 344 11.28 -10.27 -5.94
CA TRP A 344 11.47 -11.27 -4.88
C TRP A 344 10.28 -12.21 -4.73
N PHE A 345 9.05 -11.70 -4.83
CA PHE A 345 7.82 -12.50 -4.73
C PHE A 345 7.74 -13.52 -5.88
N ILE A 346 8.01 -13.09 -7.12
CA ILE A 346 8.08 -13.98 -8.29
C ILE A 346 9.21 -15.01 -8.09
N THR A 347 10.39 -14.57 -7.65
CA THR A 347 11.53 -15.46 -7.44
C THR A 347 11.22 -16.57 -6.45
N LYS A 348 10.54 -16.23 -5.35
CA LYS A 348 10.22 -17.18 -4.28
C LYS A 348 9.07 -18.13 -4.64
N TYR A 349 7.99 -17.62 -5.24
CA TYR A 349 6.74 -18.38 -5.41
C TYR A 349 6.39 -18.74 -6.87
N GLY A 350 7.02 -18.10 -7.85
CA GLY A 350 6.73 -18.23 -9.28
C GLY A 350 7.54 -19.30 -10.02
N TYR A 351 8.57 -19.88 -9.40
CA TYR A 351 9.44 -20.90 -10.01
C TYR A 351 9.45 -22.23 -9.23
N GLY A 352 9.94 -23.29 -9.87
CA GLY A 352 10.07 -24.63 -9.26
C GLY A 352 8.90 -25.58 -9.52
N ARG A 353 8.86 -26.72 -8.80
CA ARG A 353 7.81 -27.75 -8.97
C ARG A 353 6.47 -27.34 -8.35
N GLU A 354 6.50 -26.43 -7.37
CA GLU A 354 5.31 -25.93 -6.66
C GLU A 354 4.89 -24.53 -7.10
N ALA A 355 5.44 -24.05 -8.22
CA ALA A 355 5.20 -22.73 -8.79
C ALA A 355 3.70 -22.38 -8.84
N LYS A 356 3.38 -21.19 -8.34
CA LYS A 356 2.02 -20.64 -8.34
C LYS A 356 1.84 -19.71 -9.54
N GLY A 357 0.61 -19.60 -10.05
CA GLY A 357 0.27 -18.56 -11.01
C GLY A 357 0.35 -17.20 -10.32
N ILE A 358 1.35 -16.39 -10.65
CA ILE A 358 1.55 -15.08 -10.05
C ILE A 358 0.75 -14.04 -10.83
N LEU A 359 -0.18 -13.40 -10.13
CA LEU A 359 -1.04 -12.35 -10.67
C LEU A 359 -0.61 -11.04 -10.03
N ILE A 360 0.20 -10.28 -10.76
CA ILE A 360 0.59 -8.94 -10.32
C ILE A 360 -0.39 -7.94 -10.92
N SER A 361 -0.92 -7.06 -10.08
CA SER A 361 -1.66 -5.89 -10.54
C SER A 361 -0.70 -4.90 -11.23
N ASN A 362 -0.27 -5.23 -12.45
CA ASN A 362 0.52 -4.37 -13.31
C ASN A 362 -0.37 -3.89 -14.47
N GLU A 363 -0.55 -2.58 -14.66
CA GLU A 363 -1.10 -2.12 -15.93
C GLU A 363 -0.14 -2.48 -17.08
N PRO A 364 -0.65 -2.95 -18.24
CA PRO A 364 0.19 -3.21 -19.40
C PRO A 364 0.82 -1.92 -19.95
N GLY A 365 2.11 -2.01 -20.30
CA GLY A 365 2.97 -0.88 -20.61
C GLY A 365 2.47 0.09 -21.69
N LEU A 366 2.52 1.38 -21.35
CA LEU A 366 2.60 2.52 -22.27
C LEU A 366 3.86 3.33 -21.92
N PRO A 367 4.43 4.09 -22.88
CA PRO A 367 5.63 4.89 -22.64
C PRO A 367 5.41 5.82 -21.44
N ARG A 368 6.42 5.92 -20.56
CA ARG A 368 6.45 6.76 -19.35
C ARG A 368 6.51 8.25 -19.70
N THR A 369 5.50 8.76 -20.42
CA THR A 369 5.26 10.18 -20.69
C THR A 369 3.81 10.58 -20.35
N SER A 370 3.04 9.70 -19.72
CA SER A 370 1.76 10.05 -19.11
C SER A 370 1.66 9.43 -17.71
N ASN A 371 1.50 10.30 -16.70
CA ASN A 371 1.32 9.95 -15.30
C ASN A 371 0.07 9.09 -15.10
N ARG A 372 0.19 7.77 -15.14
CA ARG A 372 -0.82 6.82 -14.66
C ARG A 372 -0.21 5.87 -13.63
N PRO A 373 -0.51 6.06 -12.33
CA PRO A 373 0.00 5.22 -11.25
C PRO A 373 -0.98 4.15 -10.73
N SER A 374 -0.43 3.34 -9.82
CA SER A 374 -0.97 2.20 -9.08
C SER A 374 -2.26 2.48 -8.27
N SER A 375 -3.12 1.47 -8.17
CA SER A 375 -4.29 1.42 -7.31
C SER A 375 -4.03 0.54 -6.08
N SER A 376 -4.29 1.08 -4.89
CA SER A 376 -4.62 0.27 -3.70
C SER A 376 -6.10 -0.09 -3.75
N PHE A 377 -6.46 -1.34 -3.44
CA PHE A 377 -7.84 -1.83 -3.53
C PHE A 377 -8.72 -1.39 -2.37
N GLU A 378 -8.98 -0.09 -2.29
CA GLU A 378 -10.23 0.41 -1.74
C GLU A 378 -11.13 0.78 -2.93
N THR A 379 -11.56 -0.23 -3.71
CA THR A 379 -12.48 0.00 -4.83
C THR A 379 -13.90 0.21 -4.31
N TRP A 380 -14.26 1.47 -4.08
CA TRP A 380 -15.65 1.90 -3.93
C TRP A 380 -16.26 2.09 -5.32
N THR A 381 -17.22 1.24 -5.69
CA THR A 381 -17.96 1.40 -6.94
C THR A 381 -19.21 2.22 -6.68
N PHE A 382 -19.15 3.53 -6.97
CA PHE A 382 -20.36 4.32 -7.15
C PHE A 382 -21.02 3.88 -8.46
N ARG A 383 -22.17 3.21 -8.38
CA ARG A 383 -22.98 2.91 -9.55
C ARG A 383 -23.95 4.07 -9.77
N PRO A 384 -23.93 4.76 -10.93
CA PRO A 384 -25.09 5.50 -11.37
C PRO A 384 -26.23 4.50 -11.56
N ILE A 385 -27.34 4.69 -10.86
CA ILE A 385 -28.58 3.98 -11.19
C ILE A 385 -29.08 4.62 -12.50
N HIS A 386 -29.06 3.83 -13.58
CA HIS A 386 -29.70 4.22 -14.82
C HIS A 386 -31.20 4.30 -14.56
N SER A 387 -31.79 5.49 -14.74
CA SER A 387 -33.25 5.64 -14.78
C SER A 387 -33.81 4.72 -15.86
N MET A 388 -34.90 4.01 -15.54
CA MET A 388 -35.70 3.25 -16.52
C MET A 388 -36.20 4.14 -17.65
#